data_AF-A0A660YDY5-F1
#
_entry.id   AF-A0A660YDY5-F1
#
_cell.length_a   1.000
_cell.length_b   1.000
_cell.length_c   1.000
_cell.angle_alpha   90.00
_cell.angle_beta   90.00
_cell.angle_gamma   90.00
#
_symmetry.space_group_name_H-M   'P 1'
#
loop_
_entity.id
_entity.type
_entity.pdbx_description
1 polymer ?
#
loop_
_entity_poly.entity_id
_entity_poly.type
_entity_poly.pdbx_seq_one_letter_code
_entity_poly.pdbx_strand_id
1 'polypeptide(L)'
;MPDHPEFFNAVAHPLGSHKLRGSIAPTDFLWGNTVFWKESEFNDIRGAAEKGARVIRLGLDGGFFGCLMTHEQRIATLSLEEFEEVLRRIEGLLSDRERFFASYDEVAEYLYNHGRTKLVGARLEGGRITCRLRGKSEVPLRISVFREEGEDVAEEFFEVPQFCGEVEHILTEGSG
;
A
#
# COMPACT_ATOMS: atom_id res chain seq x y z
N MET A 1 -24.38 9.10 3.64
CA MET A 1 -23.55 10.26 3.29
C MET A 1 -22.09 9.91 3.52
N PRO A 2 -21.14 10.45 2.76
CA PRO A 2 -19.70 10.24 2.97
C PRO A 2 -19.22 10.60 4.38
N ASP A 3 -19.93 11.51 5.07
CA ASP A 3 -19.60 11.98 6.42
C ASP A 3 -20.29 11.17 7.53
N HIS A 4 -20.92 10.04 7.21
CA HIS A 4 -21.51 9.18 8.22
C HIS A 4 -20.39 8.51 9.05
N PRO A 5 -20.47 8.45 10.39
CA PRO A 5 -19.39 7.91 11.23
C PRO A 5 -19.07 6.42 10.99
N GLU A 6 -19.97 5.70 10.31
CA GLU A 6 -19.76 4.30 9.89
C GLU A 6 -19.22 4.15 8.46
N PHE A 7 -19.09 5.26 7.72
CA PHE A 7 -18.50 5.24 6.39
C PHE A 7 -16.98 5.33 6.52
N PHE A 8 -16.29 4.27 6.10
CA PHE A 8 -14.83 4.21 6.06
C PHE A 8 -14.35 4.12 4.61
N ASN A 9 -13.32 4.89 4.26
CA ASN A 9 -12.71 4.84 2.94
C ASN A 9 -11.18 4.78 3.09
N ALA A 10 -10.57 3.83 2.40
CA ALA A 10 -9.13 3.75 2.23
C ALA A 10 -8.73 4.45 0.93
N VAL A 11 -7.61 5.16 0.89
CA VAL A 11 -7.13 5.78 -0.35
C VAL A 11 -5.63 5.57 -0.46
N ALA A 12 -5.19 4.84 -1.49
CA ALA A 12 -3.78 4.50 -1.72
C ALA A 12 -2.98 5.60 -2.44
N HIS A 13 -3.68 6.62 -2.94
CA HIS A 13 -3.08 7.68 -3.73
C HIS A 13 -3.05 9.00 -2.93
N PRO A 14 -2.02 9.84 -3.11
CA PRO A 14 -1.91 11.09 -2.38
C PRO A 14 -3.14 11.97 -2.62
N LEU A 15 -3.85 12.30 -1.54
CA LEU A 15 -4.98 13.24 -1.51
C LEU A 15 -4.55 14.71 -1.53
N GLY A 16 -3.26 14.95 -1.78
CA GLY A 16 -2.67 16.28 -1.86
C GLY A 16 -3.36 17.10 -2.95
N SER A 17 -3.93 18.22 -2.52
CA SER A 17 -4.66 19.24 -3.27
C SER A 17 -3.82 19.94 -4.34
N HIS A 18 -3.28 19.19 -5.30
CA HIS A 18 -2.78 19.74 -6.55
C HIS A 18 -3.60 19.09 -7.67
N LYS A 19 -4.72 19.75 -7.98
CA LYS A 19 -4.93 20.20 -9.35
C LYS A 19 -3.64 20.94 -9.76
N LEU A 20 -2.57 20.21 -10.06
CA LEU A 20 -1.44 20.72 -10.84
C LEU A 20 -2.13 21.40 -12.01
N ARG A 21 -1.91 22.70 -12.20
CA ARG A 21 -2.58 23.44 -13.27
C ARG A 21 -2.39 22.65 -14.58
N GLY A 22 -3.47 22.04 -15.07
CA GLY A 22 -3.48 21.22 -16.29
C GLY A 22 -3.48 19.68 -16.13
N SER A 23 -3.40 19.11 -14.92
CA SER A 23 -3.52 17.64 -14.71
C SER A 23 -4.82 17.30 -14.00
N ILE A 24 -5.67 16.51 -14.66
CA ILE A 24 -6.98 16.07 -14.13
C ILE A 24 -6.80 14.88 -13.17
N ALA A 25 -5.70 14.12 -13.26
CA ALA A 25 -5.45 12.97 -12.39
C ALA A 25 -3.95 12.62 -12.34
N PRO A 26 -3.13 13.26 -11.48
CA PRO A 26 -1.69 12.96 -11.38
C PRO A 26 -1.41 11.52 -10.95
N THR A 27 -2.38 10.89 -10.28
CA THR A 27 -2.32 9.53 -9.73
C THR A 27 -2.94 8.47 -10.65
N ASP A 28 -3.54 8.88 -11.77
CA ASP A 28 -4.02 7.95 -12.81
C ASP A 28 -2.80 7.45 -13.60
N PHE A 29 -2.48 6.16 -13.53
CA PHE A 29 -1.25 5.65 -14.14
C PHE A 29 -1.26 5.62 -15.69
N LEU A 30 -2.45 5.64 -16.30
CA LEU A 30 -2.61 5.71 -17.76
C LEU A 30 -2.68 7.14 -18.28
N TRP A 31 -3.00 8.12 -17.43
CA TRP A 31 -3.08 9.53 -17.86
C TRP A 31 -1.76 10.05 -18.41
N GLY A 32 -1.82 10.62 -19.62
CA GLY A 32 -0.66 11.09 -20.37
C GLY A 32 0.09 9.98 -21.13
N ASN A 33 -0.32 8.72 -21.00
CA ASN A 33 0.33 7.57 -21.62
C ASN A 33 -0.57 6.82 -22.61
N THR A 34 -1.79 7.30 -22.87
CA THR A 34 -2.69 6.68 -23.84
C THR A 34 -3.17 7.68 -24.89
N VAL A 35 -3.69 7.19 -26.00
CA VAL A 35 -4.25 8.03 -27.08
C VAL A 35 -5.57 8.71 -26.70
N PHE A 36 -6.17 8.35 -25.56
CA PHE A 36 -7.39 8.95 -25.07
C PHE A 36 -7.25 10.47 -24.99
N TRP A 37 -8.21 11.22 -25.54
CA TRP A 37 -8.18 12.69 -25.57
C TRP A 37 -6.90 13.33 -26.12
N LYS A 38 -6.15 12.64 -26.97
CA LYS A 38 -4.85 13.11 -27.50
C LYS A 38 -3.85 13.42 -26.36
N GLU A 39 -3.95 12.68 -25.26
CA GLU A 39 -3.00 12.76 -24.14
C GLU A 39 -1.59 12.32 -24.58
N SER A 40 -1.50 11.37 -25.52
CA SER A 40 -0.28 10.91 -26.19
C SER A 40 -0.55 10.62 -27.67
N GLU A 41 0.51 10.60 -28.51
CA GLU A 41 0.43 10.20 -29.92
C GLU A 41 0.19 8.69 -30.10
N PHE A 42 0.65 7.89 -29.14
CA PHE A 42 0.51 6.43 -29.09
C PHE A 42 0.37 5.96 -27.64
N ASN A 43 -0.05 4.70 -27.44
CA ASN A 43 -0.09 4.09 -26.11
C ASN A 43 1.34 3.83 -25.60
N ASP A 44 1.84 4.68 -24.70
CA ASP A 44 3.16 4.52 -24.08
C ASP A 44 3.09 3.53 -22.90
N ILE A 45 3.23 2.26 -23.25
CA ILE A 45 3.22 1.13 -22.31
C ILE A 45 4.31 1.28 -21.24
N ARG A 46 5.48 1.80 -21.60
CA ARG A 46 6.59 1.96 -20.67
C ARG A 46 6.30 3.09 -19.69
N GLY A 47 5.89 4.25 -20.18
CA GLY A 47 5.52 5.40 -19.36
C GLY A 47 4.38 5.08 -18.38
N ALA A 48 3.37 4.34 -18.84
CA ALA A 48 2.28 3.86 -18.01
C ALA A 48 2.78 2.94 -16.88
N ALA A 49 3.65 1.97 -17.21
CA ALA A 49 4.19 1.05 -16.22
C ALA A 49 5.07 1.74 -15.18
N GLU A 50 5.97 2.64 -15.61
CA GLU A 50 6.81 3.41 -14.70
C GLU A 50 5.96 4.28 -13.75
N LYS A 51 4.87 4.87 -14.26
CA LYS A 51 3.94 5.65 -13.45
C LYS A 51 3.16 4.79 -12.46
N GLY A 52 2.64 3.64 -12.90
CA GLY A 52 1.93 2.69 -12.03
C GLY A 52 2.81 2.14 -10.91
N ALA A 53 4.05 1.77 -11.24
CA ALA A 53 5.02 1.32 -10.25
C ALA A 53 5.33 2.39 -9.20
N ARG A 54 5.47 3.67 -9.60
CA ARG A 54 5.66 4.78 -8.63
C ARG A 54 4.47 4.93 -7.67
N VAL A 55 3.24 4.80 -8.16
CA VAL A 55 2.04 4.91 -7.32
C VAL A 55 2.00 3.78 -6.28
N ILE A 56 2.24 2.53 -6.69
CA ILE A 56 2.28 1.40 -5.76
C ILE A 56 3.44 1.56 -4.77
N ARG A 57 4.63 1.91 -5.27
CA ARG A 57 5.83 2.10 -4.47
C ARG A 57 5.64 3.10 -3.35
N LEU A 58 4.95 4.22 -3.60
CA LEU A 58 4.64 5.21 -2.57
C LEU A 58 3.82 4.61 -1.42
N GLY A 59 2.85 3.73 -1.72
CA GLY A 59 2.07 3.04 -0.72
C GLY A 59 2.88 2.03 0.09
N LEU A 60 3.78 1.29 -0.57
CA LEU A 60 4.67 0.31 0.06
C LEU A 60 5.74 0.99 0.92
N ASP A 61 6.38 2.06 0.44
CA ASP A 61 7.38 2.84 1.19
C ASP A 61 6.79 3.47 2.46
N GLY A 62 5.47 3.72 2.47
CA GLY A 62 4.74 4.20 3.64
C GLY A 62 4.33 3.10 4.63
N GLY A 63 4.66 1.82 4.38
CA GLY A 63 4.25 0.68 5.20
C GLY A 63 2.73 0.45 5.19
N PHE A 64 2.05 0.84 4.12
CA PHE A 64 0.58 0.85 4.02
C PHE A 64 0.11 -0.08 2.88
N PHE A 65 -0.55 0.45 1.85
CA PHE A 65 -0.95 -0.30 0.67
C PHE A 65 -0.78 0.55 -0.58
N GLY A 66 -0.46 -0.10 -1.70
CA GLY A 66 -0.45 0.50 -3.03
C GLY A 66 -1.61 -0.02 -3.87
N CYS A 67 -2.30 0.87 -4.58
CA CYS A 67 -3.38 0.49 -5.48
C CYS A 67 -3.30 1.33 -6.75
N LEU A 68 -3.37 0.68 -7.90
CA LEU A 68 -3.47 1.37 -9.18
C LEU A 68 -4.85 2.03 -9.29
N MET A 69 -4.87 3.25 -9.79
CA MET A 69 -6.10 3.95 -10.13
C MET A 69 -6.00 4.43 -11.58
N THR A 70 -7.05 4.22 -12.35
CA THR A 70 -7.19 4.77 -13.70
C THR A 70 -8.66 4.92 -14.03
N HIS A 71 -8.97 5.79 -14.98
CA HIS A 71 -10.31 5.87 -15.55
C HIS A 71 -10.51 4.82 -16.64
N GLU A 72 -11.70 4.22 -16.67
CA GLU A 72 -12.08 3.16 -17.62
C GLU A 72 -11.90 3.58 -19.09
N GLN A 73 -12.09 4.87 -19.41
CA GLN A 73 -11.95 5.38 -20.77
C GLN A 73 -10.51 5.27 -21.30
N ARG A 74 -9.51 5.28 -20.41
CA ARG A 74 -8.09 5.08 -20.80
C ARG A 74 -7.75 3.60 -20.98
N ILE A 75 -8.41 2.71 -20.23
CA ILE A 75 -8.29 1.27 -20.45
C ILE A 75 -8.86 0.92 -21.83
N ALA A 76 -10.00 1.51 -22.20
CA ALA A 76 -10.69 1.24 -23.46
C ALA A 76 -9.88 1.59 -24.73
N THR A 77 -8.77 2.33 -24.60
CA THR A 77 -7.87 2.64 -25.74
C THR A 77 -6.71 1.67 -25.90
N LEU A 78 -6.52 0.75 -24.95
CA LEU A 78 -5.47 -0.27 -24.98
C LEU A 78 -6.02 -1.58 -25.56
N SER A 79 -5.20 -2.33 -26.28
CA SER A 79 -5.47 -3.76 -26.49
C SER A 79 -5.31 -4.54 -25.18
N LEU A 80 -5.83 -5.77 -25.14
CA LEU A 80 -5.65 -6.63 -23.97
C LEU A 80 -4.15 -6.91 -23.73
N GLU A 81 -3.41 -7.20 -24.80
CA GLU A 81 -1.97 -7.47 -24.75
C GLU A 81 -1.17 -6.25 -24.27
N GLU A 82 -1.54 -5.05 -24.70
CA GLU A 82 -0.95 -3.80 -24.22
C GLU A 82 -1.18 -3.63 -22.72
N PHE A 83 -2.40 -3.86 -22.25
CA PHE A 83 -2.74 -3.73 -20.83
C PHE A 83 -2.02 -4.77 -19.96
N GLU A 84 -1.99 -6.04 -20.39
CA GLU A 84 -1.23 -7.10 -19.72
C GLU A 84 0.28 -6.77 -19.66
N GLU A 85 0.84 -6.22 -20.73
CA GLU A 85 2.24 -5.80 -20.78
C GLU A 85 2.54 -4.65 -19.80
N VAL A 86 1.62 -3.69 -19.64
CA VAL A 86 1.75 -2.64 -18.60
C VAL A 86 1.83 -3.29 -17.22
N LEU A 87 0.89 -4.19 -16.88
CA LEU A 87 0.84 -4.84 -15.57
C LEU A 87 2.10 -5.70 -15.31
N ARG A 88 2.55 -6.46 -16.30
CA ARG A 88 3.76 -7.28 -16.21
C ARG A 88 5.01 -6.44 -15.96
N ARG A 89 5.11 -5.26 -16.59
CA ARG A 89 6.21 -4.32 -16.36
C ARG A 89 6.16 -3.70 -14.98
N ILE A 90 4.97 -3.32 -14.51
CA ILE A 90 4.78 -2.83 -13.13
C ILE A 90 5.28 -3.89 -12.14
N GLU A 91 4.92 -5.16 -12.36
CA GLU A 91 5.34 -6.25 -11.50
C GLU A 91 6.87 -6.38 -11.45
N GLY A 92 7.54 -6.34 -12.61
CA GLY A 92 9.00 -6.37 -12.69
C GLY A 92 9.70 -5.15 -12.09
N LEU A 93 9.08 -3.96 -12.11
CA LEU A 93 9.62 -2.75 -11.47
C LEU A 93 9.51 -2.74 -9.94
N LEU A 94 8.77 -3.70 -9.38
CA LEU A 94 8.49 -3.85 -7.96
C LEU A 94 8.96 -5.20 -7.42
N SER A 95 9.74 -5.96 -8.20
CA SER A 95 10.19 -7.31 -7.84
C SER A 95 11.13 -7.34 -6.63
N ASP A 96 11.74 -6.21 -6.30
CA ASP A 96 12.63 -6.01 -5.16
C ASP A 96 11.88 -5.72 -3.85
N ARG A 97 10.55 -5.71 -3.87
CA ARG A 97 9.72 -5.30 -2.74
C ARG A 97 8.80 -6.41 -2.30
N GLU A 98 8.92 -6.79 -1.04
CA GLU A 98 7.95 -7.66 -0.41
C GLU A 98 6.58 -6.96 -0.35
N ARG A 99 5.53 -7.69 -0.73
CA ARG A 99 4.16 -7.19 -0.79
C ARG A 99 3.18 -8.34 -0.74
N PHE A 100 2.01 -8.06 -0.17
CA PHE A 100 0.90 -8.99 -0.13
C PHE A 100 -0.17 -8.51 -1.11
N PHE A 101 -0.59 -9.40 -2.01
CA PHE A 101 -1.75 -9.13 -2.86
C PHE A 101 -3.01 -9.37 -2.04
N ALA A 102 -3.89 -8.37 -2.00
CA ALA A 102 -5.16 -8.42 -1.31
C ALA A 102 -6.22 -7.70 -2.15
N SER A 103 -7.48 -8.10 -1.99
CA SER A 103 -8.61 -7.37 -2.50
C SER A 103 -8.77 -6.02 -1.80
N TYR A 104 -9.50 -5.10 -2.43
CA TYR A 104 -9.76 -3.81 -1.83
C TYR A 104 -10.59 -3.92 -0.53
N ASP A 105 -11.49 -4.90 -0.45
CA ASP A 105 -12.31 -5.14 0.74
C ASP A 105 -11.46 -5.60 1.93
N GLU A 106 -10.51 -6.52 1.71
CA GLU A 106 -9.55 -6.95 2.73
C GLU A 106 -8.68 -5.80 3.20
N VAL A 107 -8.21 -4.95 2.27
CA VAL A 107 -7.44 -3.75 2.62
C VAL A 107 -8.30 -2.77 3.43
N ALA A 108 -9.54 -2.52 3.03
CA ALA A 108 -10.43 -1.61 3.74
C ALA A 108 -10.73 -2.11 5.16
N GLU A 109 -11.00 -3.40 5.32
CA GLU A 109 -11.21 -4.02 6.64
C GLU A 109 -9.94 -3.94 7.50
N TYR A 110 -8.77 -4.27 6.93
CA TYR A 110 -7.49 -4.17 7.62
C TYR A 110 -7.22 -2.74 8.11
N LEU A 111 -7.44 -1.73 7.24
CA LEU A 111 -7.18 -0.34 7.56
C LEU A 111 -8.18 0.25 8.56
N TYR A 112 -9.43 -0.19 8.50
CA TYR A 112 -10.44 0.18 9.50
C TYR A 112 -9.99 -0.28 10.90
N ASN A 113 -9.48 -1.50 11.00
CA ASN A 113 -8.96 -2.06 12.25
C ASN A 113 -7.63 -1.41 12.68
N HIS A 114 -6.70 -1.20 11.75
CA HIS A 114 -5.45 -0.49 12.00
C HIS A 114 -5.71 0.92 12.57
N GLY A 115 -6.62 1.69 11.98
CA GLY A 115 -6.98 3.04 12.45
C GLY A 115 -7.57 3.09 13.86
N ARG A 116 -8.04 1.95 14.39
CA ARG A 116 -8.63 1.78 15.72
C ARG A 116 -7.68 1.18 16.75
N THR A 117 -6.43 0.96 16.36
CA THR A 117 -5.38 0.42 17.23
C THR A 117 -4.19 1.36 17.30
N LYS A 118 -3.36 1.19 18.34
CA LYS A 118 -2.14 1.97 18.56
C LYS A 118 -1.07 1.08 19.19
N LEU A 119 0.16 1.19 18.68
CA LEU A 119 1.36 0.77 19.40
C LEU A 119 1.64 1.79 20.51
N VAL A 120 1.47 1.39 21.77
CA VAL A 120 1.64 2.27 22.94
C VAL A 120 2.97 2.06 23.66
N GLY A 121 3.69 0.98 23.34
CA GLY A 121 5.02 0.74 23.84
C GLY A 121 5.70 -0.42 23.12
N ALA A 122 7.02 -0.41 23.12
CA ALA A 122 7.84 -1.53 22.68
C ALA A 122 9.04 -1.63 23.63
N ARG A 123 9.49 -2.86 23.89
CA ARG A 123 10.59 -3.17 24.79
C ARG A 123 11.43 -4.28 24.18
N LEU A 124 12.75 -4.10 24.25
CA LEU A 124 13.75 -5.09 23.86
C LEU A 124 14.54 -5.49 25.11
N GLU A 125 14.40 -6.75 25.53
CA GLU A 125 15.12 -7.32 26.68
C GLU A 125 15.66 -8.70 26.29
N GLY A 126 16.99 -8.90 26.34
CA GLY A 126 17.61 -10.19 26.03
C GLY A 126 17.28 -10.73 24.62
N GLY A 127 17.22 -9.86 23.61
CA GLY A 127 16.85 -10.24 22.23
C GLY A 127 15.36 -10.47 22.00
N ARG A 128 14.54 -10.46 23.05
CA ARG A 128 13.08 -10.57 22.97
C ARG A 128 12.45 -9.20 22.81
N ILE A 129 11.69 -9.05 21.73
CA ILE A 129 10.88 -7.86 21.48
C ILE A 129 9.47 -8.12 22.00
N THR A 130 9.01 -7.24 22.89
CA THR A 130 7.64 -7.24 23.40
C THR A 130 6.99 -5.91 23.05
N CYS A 131 5.81 -5.96 22.44
CA CYS A 131 5.03 -4.78 22.09
C CYS A 131 3.77 -4.69 22.94
N ARG A 132 3.34 -3.47 23.23
CA ARG A 132 2.08 -3.19 23.88
C ARG A 132 1.17 -2.44 22.94
N LEU A 133 -0.02 -2.99 22.74
CA LEU A 133 -1.02 -2.48 21.81
C LEU A 133 -2.26 -2.10 22.58
N ARG A 134 -2.96 -1.06 22.12
CA ARG A 134 -4.24 -0.63 22.68
C ARG A 134 -5.23 -0.34 21.58
N GLY A 135 -6.47 -0.77 21.77
CA GLY A 135 -7.57 -0.51 20.84
C GLY A 135 -8.47 -1.71 20.64
N LYS A 136 -9.03 -1.83 19.43
CA LYS A 136 -9.80 -3.01 19.03
C LYS A 136 -9.47 -3.36 17.58
N SER A 137 -9.09 -4.60 17.34
CA SER A 137 -8.96 -5.20 16.00
C SER A 137 -9.77 -6.49 15.93
N GLU A 138 -10.62 -6.60 14.93
CA GLU A 138 -11.43 -7.78 14.59
C GLU A 138 -10.76 -8.65 13.51
N VAL A 139 -9.61 -8.22 13.00
CA VAL A 139 -8.74 -9.00 12.10
C VAL A 139 -7.32 -9.08 12.67
N PRO A 140 -6.52 -10.10 12.31
CA PRO A 140 -5.09 -10.08 12.59
C PRO A 140 -4.42 -8.87 11.94
N LEU A 141 -3.54 -8.20 12.69
CA LEU A 141 -2.73 -7.08 12.19
C LEU A 141 -1.26 -7.52 12.11
N ARG A 142 -0.42 -6.73 11.43
CA ARG A 142 1.02 -6.97 11.37
C ARG A 142 1.81 -5.82 11.96
N ILE A 143 2.95 -6.17 12.57
CA ILE A 143 3.99 -5.23 12.99
C ILE A 143 5.24 -5.53 12.17
N SER A 144 5.76 -4.53 11.47
CA SER A 144 7.09 -4.58 10.86
C SER A 144 8.16 -4.32 11.92
N VAL A 145 9.17 -5.18 11.97
CA VAL A 145 10.40 -4.99 12.74
C VAL A 145 11.55 -4.86 11.76
N PHE A 146 12.25 -3.73 11.83
CA PHE A 146 13.42 -3.46 11.02
C PHE A 146 14.68 -3.77 11.83
N ARG A 147 15.60 -4.55 11.26
CA ARG A 147 16.87 -4.92 11.87
C ARG A 147 18.02 -4.46 10.97
N GLU A 148 19.00 -3.80 11.57
CA GLU A 148 20.22 -3.44 10.87
C GLU A 148 21.08 -4.70 10.65
N GLU A 149 21.45 -4.97 9.41
CA GLU A 149 22.32 -6.07 8.99
C GLU A 149 23.52 -5.50 8.24
N GLY A 150 24.50 -4.97 8.99
CA GLY A 150 25.67 -4.32 8.41
C GLY A 150 25.30 -2.99 7.74
N GLU A 151 25.39 -2.94 6.41
CA GLU A 151 24.97 -1.76 5.61
C GLU A 151 23.51 -1.87 5.12
N ASP A 152 22.87 -3.02 5.33
CA ASP A 152 21.50 -3.30 4.90
C ASP A 152 20.51 -3.23 6.08
N VAL A 153 19.22 -3.19 5.75
CA VAL A 153 18.13 -3.30 6.73
C VAL A 153 17.21 -4.44 6.31
N ALA A 154 17.07 -5.43 7.18
CA ALA A 154 16.09 -6.50 7.02
C ALA A 154 14.75 -6.07 7.65
N GLU A 155 13.64 -6.35 6.95
CA GLU A 155 12.28 -6.19 7.47
C GLU A 155 11.69 -7.58 7.77
N GLU A 156 11.04 -7.71 8.93
CA GLU A 156 10.32 -8.92 9.33
C GLU A 156 8.91 -8.57 9.80
N PHE A 157 7.91 -9.32 9.32
CA PHE A 157 6.51 -9.11 9.68
C PHE A 157 6.05 -10.09 10.76
N PHE A 158 5.50 -9.53 11.84
CA PHE A 158 4.92 -10.31 12.93
C PHE A 158 3.41 -10.13 12.97
N GLU A 159 2.69 -11.25 12.94
CA GLU A 159 1.24 -11.22 13.08
C GLU A 159 0.84 -11.04 14.55
N VAL A 160 -0.07 -10.09 14.78
CA VAL A 160 -0.75 -9.87 16.05
C VAL A 160 -2.18 -10.37 15.88
N PRO A 161 -2.63 -11.37 16.67
CA PRO A 161 -4.01 -11.82 16.65
C PRO A 161 -5.00 -10.71 17.01
N GLN A 162 -6.28 -10.96 16.72
CA GLN A 162 -7.39 -10.08 17.11
C GLN A 162 -7.34 -9.75 18.61
N PHE A 163 -7.68 -8.51 18.97
CA PHE A 163 -7.64 -8.07 20.36
C PHE A 163 -8.63 -6.94 20.65
N CYS A 164 -8.96 -6.78 21.93
CA CYS A 164 -9.77 -5.68 22.45
C CYS A 164 -9.21 -5.22 23.79
N GLY A 165 -9.06 -3.91 23.96
CA GLY A 165 -8.43 -3.32 25.14
C GLY A 165 -6.93 -3.15 24.97
N GLU A 166 -6.18 -3.34 26.05
CA GLU A 166 -4.72 -3.27 26.07
C GLU A 166 -4.14 -4.68 26.16
N VAL A 167 -3.25 -5.02 25.24
CA VAL A 167 -2.61 -6.35 25.17
C VAL A 167 -1.09 -6.19 25.04
N GLU A 168 -0.39 -7.17 25.57
CA GLU A 168 1.06 -7.33 25.40
C GLU A 168 1.31 -8.53 24.50
N HIS A 169 2.16 -8.37 23.49
CA HIS A 169 2.43 -9.39 22.48
C HIS A 169 3.93 -9.52 22.23
N ILE A 170 4.40 -10.76 22.17
CA ILE A 170 5.81 -11.10 21.98
C ILE A 170 6.04 -11.27 20.49
N LEU A 171 6.95 -10.50 19.91
CA LEU A 171 7.26 -10.57 18.48
C LEU A 171 8.36 -11.59 18.23
N THR A 172 9.47 -11.51 18.98
CA THR A 172 10.59 -12.46 18.85
C THR A 172 10.79 -13.24 20.14
N GLU A 173 11.05 -14.54 20.03
CA GLU A 173 11.63 -15.29 21.14
C GLU A 173 13.12 -14.97 21.21
N GLY A 174 13.60 -14.51 22.37
CA GLY A 174 15.01 -14.16 22.54
C GLY A 174 15.91 -15.36 22.28
N SER A 175 17.00 -15.15 21.56
CA SER A 175 18.08 -16.13 21.45
C SER A 175 18.78 -16.21 22.81
N GLY A 176 18.69 -17.36 23.48
CA GLY A 176 19.42 -17.64 24.72
C GLY A 176 20.92 -17.77 24.55
#